data_AF-A0AAD9VFX3-F1
#
_entry.id   AF-A0AAD9VFX3-F1
#
_cell.length_a   1.000
_cell.length_b   1.000
_cell.length_c   1.000
_cell.angle_alpha   90.00
_cell.angle_beta   90.00
_cell.angle_gamma   90.00
#
_symmetry.space_group_name_H-M   'P 1'
#
loop_
_entity.id
_entity.type
_entity.pdbx_description
1 polymer ?
#
loop_
_entity_poly.entity_id
_entity_poly.type
_entity_poly.pdbx_seq_one_letter_code
_entity_poly.pdbx_strand_id
1 'polypeptide(L)'
;VDVLVNNGARGQLAWMKETPLEVDRALLELNLIGTISITKAVLPYMLQQQGGDIVVVSSVGYFDSVQVELGENNIGVQTVCPGPVESNILDYAFASDVNRPSLSGFSKKNILKKMTTERCAKLMVVGMANNLDETWISEHPVLLMT
;
A
#
# COMPACT_ATOMS: atom_id res chain seq x y z
N VAL A 1 7.31 -8.49 17.77
CA VAL A 1 7.27 -8.10 16.35
C VAL A 1 7.67 -6.65 16.33
N ASP A 2 8.82 -6.32 15.77
CA ASP A 2 9.38 -4.96 15.88
C ASP A 2 8.89 -4.07 14.75
N VAL A 3 8.76 -4.62 13.54
CA VAL A 3 8.29 -3.91 12.36
C VAL A 3 7.22 -4.74 11.64
N LEU A 4 6.10 -4.11 11.32
CA LEU A 4 5.05 -4.63 10.43
C LEU A 4 5.02 -3.82 9.14
N VAL A 5 5.21 -4.47 7.99
CA VAL A 5 5.09 -3.82 6.68
C VAL A 5 3.86 -4.38 5.95
N ASN A 6 2.77 -3.60 5.97
CA ASN A 6 1.56 -3.90 5.20
C ASN A 6 1.73 -3.45 3.74
N ASN A 7 2.32 -4.33 2.92
CA ASN A 7 2.56 -4.10 1.49
C ASN A 7 1.67 -4.97 0.56
N GLY A 8 0.87 -5.88 1.12
CA GLY A 8 0.03 -6.79 0.35
C GLY A 8 -1.16 -6.08 -0.29
N ALA A 9 -1.15 -5.91 -1.60
CA ALA A 9 -2.26 -5.31 -2.34
C ALA A 9 -2.40 -5.89 -3.75
N ARG A 10 -3.61 -5.78 -4.32
CA ARG A 10 -3.87 -5.99 -5.74
C ARG A 10 -4.45 -4.71 -6.35
N GLY A 11 -4.17 -4.48 -7.63
CA GLY A 11 -4.85 -3.44 -8.40
C GLY A 11 -6.16 -3.94 -9.01
N GLN A 12 -6.91 -3.03 -9.60
CA GLN A 12 -8.02 -3.31 -10.50
C GLN A 12 -7.66 -2.82 -11.89
N LEU A 13 -7.91 -3.64 -12.90
CA LEU A 13 -7.59 -3.33 -14.29
C LEU A 13 -8.75 -3.77 -15.20
N ALA A 14 -9.81 -2.96 -15.17
CA ALA A 14 -10.96 -3.06 -16.06
C ALA A 14 -11.59 -1.67 -16.21
N TRP A 15 -12.44 -1.47 -17.22
CA TRP A 15 -13.24 -0.24 -17.28
C TRP A 15 -14.19 -0.17 -16.08
N MET A 16 -14.33 0.99 -15.46
CA MET A 16 -15.19 1.16 -14.27
C MET A 16 -16.62 0.66 -14.51
N LYS A 17 -17.20 1.00 -15.67
CA LYS A 17 -18.55 0.56 -16.07
C LYS A 17 -18.70 -0.97 -16.25
N GLU A 18 -17.58 -1.68 -16.39
CA GLU A 18 -17.49 -3.12 -16.63
C GLU A 18 -16.99 -3.88 -15.39
N THR A 19 -16.73 -3.16 -14.29
CA THR A 19 -16.27 -3.75 -13.03
C THR A 19 -17.48 -4.05 -12.16
N PRO A 20 -17.77 -5.33 -11.87
CA PRO A 20 -18.86 -5.68 -10.97
C PRO A 20 -18.54 -5.26 -9.53
N LEU A 21 -19.57 -4.89 -8.76
CA LEU A 21 -19.41 -4.50 -7.35
C LEU A 21 -18.74 -5.59 -6.48
N GLU A 22 -18.83 -6.86 -6.86
CA GLU A 22 -18.13 -7.95 -6.19
C GLU A 22 -16.60 -7.81 -6.31
N VAL A 23 -16.09 -7.32 -7.43
CA VAL A 23 -14.66 -7.05 -7.64
C VAL A 23 -14.22 -5.88 -6.77
N ASP A 24 -15.00 -4.80 -6.74
CA ASP A 24 -14.72 -3.64 -5.88
C ASP A 24 -14.68 -4.04 -4.39
N ARG A 25 -15.63 -4.88 -3.96
CA ARG A 25 -15.64 -5.42 -2.60
C ARG A 25 -14.43 -6.30 -2.32
N ALA A 26 -14.06 -7.18 -3.25
CA ALA A 26 -12.87 -8.02 -3.08
C ALA A 26 -11.57 -7.20 -3.00
N LEU A 27 -11.49 -6.11 -3.78
CA LEU A 27 -10.37 -5.17 -3.74
C LEU A 27 -10.26 -4.49 -2.37
N LEU A 28 -11.38 -3.99 -1.84
CA LEU A 28 -11.43 -3.36 -0.51
C LEU A 28 -11.17 -4.37 0.62
N GLU A 29 -11.72 -5.57 0.52
CA GLU A 29 -11.51 -6.63 1.50
C GLU A 29 -10.01 -6.98 1.61
N LEU A 30 -9.32 -7.10 0.47
CA LEU A 30 -7.90 -7.39 0.45
C LEU A 30 -7.06 -6.19 0.91
N ASN A 31 -7.20 -5.04 0.25
CA ASN A 31 -6.28 -3.92 0.41
C ASN A 31 -6.53 -3.11 1.69
N LEU A 32 -7.77 -3.06 2.18
CA LEU A 32 -8.14 -2.29 3.37
C LEU A 32 -8.39 -3.22 4.56
N ILE A 33 -9.36 -4.14 4.46
CA ILE A 33 -9.76 -4.97 5.60
C ILE A 33 -8.64 -5.95 5.98
N GLY A 34 -7.92 -6.53 5.01
CA GLY A 34 -6.76 -7.38 5.25
C GLY A 34 -5.66 -6.66 6.02
N THR A 35 -5.28 -5.47 5.57
CA THR A 35 -4.31 -4.58 6.22
C THR A 35 -4.72 -4.25 7.66
N ILE A 36 -5.98 -3.85 7.88
CA ILE A 36 -6.53 -3.57 9.22
C ILE A 36 -6.46 -4.82 10.10
N SER A 37 -6.82 -5.98 9.57
CA SER A 37 -6.86 -7.24 10.32
C SER A 37 -5.48 -7.67 10.80
N ILE A 38 -4.46 -7.54 9.95
CA ILE A 38 -3.06 -7.85 10.32
C ILE A 38 -2.57 -6.86 11.39
N THR A 39 -2.82 -5.55 11.20
CA THR A 39 -2.47 -4.54 12.21
C THR A 39 -3.11 -4.86 13.56
N LYS A 40 -4.41 -5.15 13.59
CA LYS A 40 -5.12 -5.53 14.82
C LYS A 40 -4.56 -6.80 15.47
N ALA A 41 -4.09 -7.76 14.69
CA ALA A 41 -3.51 -8.99 15.21
C ALA A 41 -2.12 -8.77 15.84
N VAL A 42 -1.32 -7.84 15.31
CA VAL A 42 0.03 -7.53 15.80
C VAL A 42 0.00 -6.53 16.96
N LEU A 43 -1.00 -5.64 16.97
CA LEU A 43 -1.06 -4.51 17.90
C LEU A 43 -0.94 -4.88 19.39
N PRO A 44 -1.58 -5.94 19.93
CA PRO A 44 -1.43 -6.32 21.33
C PRO A 44 0.03 -6.59 21.73
N TYR A 45 0.83 -7.16 20.83
CA TYR A 45 2.24 -7.43 21.08
C TYR A 45 3.07 -6.14 21.09
N MET A 46 2.80 -5.22 20.16
CA MET A 46 3.46 -3.91 20.09
C MET A 46 3.12 -3.04 21.31
N LEU A 47 1.87 -3.08 21.77
CA LEU A 47 1.44 -2.39 22.99
C LEU A 47 2.11 -2.97 24.24
N GLN A 48 2.20 -4.29 24.35
CA GLN A 48 2.86 -4.95 25.48
C GLN A 48 4.35 -4.61 25.56
N GLN A 49 5.04 -4.51 24.42
CA GLN A 49 6.46 -4.17 24.36
C GLN A 49 6.72 -2.64 24.39
N GLN A 50 5.67 -1.82 24.37
CA GLN A 50 5.74 -0.34 24.34
C GLN A 50 6.64 0.20 23.22
N GLY A 51 6.50 -0.39 22.04
CA GLY A 51 7.29 0.02 20.88
C GLY A 51 6.99 -0.79 19.63
N GLY A 52 7.38 -0.26 18.49
CA GLY A 52 7.32 -0.94 17.19
C GLY A 52 6.98 0.03 16.07
N ASP A 53 7.15 -0.41 14.83
CA ASP A 53 6.83 0.40 13.65
C ASP A 53 5.85 -0.34 12.73
N ILE A 54 4.87 0.41 12.21
CA ILE A 54 3.90 -0.06 11.24
C ILE A 54 4.07 0.78 9.97
N VAL A 55 4.42 0.14 8.87
CA VAL A 55 4.49 0.77 7.55
C VAL A 55 3.32 0.28 6.72
N VAL A 56 2.54 1.19 6.15
CA VAL A 56 1.41 0.86 5.29
C VAL A 56 1.65 1.44 3.90
N VAL A 57 1.74 0.57 2.90
CA VAL A 57 1.85 0.98 1.51
C VAL A 57 0.44 1.15 0.96
N SER A 58 -0.01 2.41 0.85
CA SER A 58 -1.39 2.75 0.51
C SER A 58 -1.45 4.14 -0.11
N SER A 59 -2.49 4.39 -0.91
CA SER A 59 -2.86 5.73 -1.39
C SER A 59 -4.05 6.31 -0.62
N VAL A 60 -4.39 5.72 0.54
CA VAL A 60 -5.60 6.00 1.33
C VAL A 60 -5.23 6.28 2.78
N GLY A 61 -5.60 7.46 3.30
CA GLY A 61 -5.30 7.98 4.64
C GLY A 61 -6.10 7.38 5.80
N TYR A 62 -6.56 6.13 5.71
CA TYR A 62 -7.26 5.47 6.84
C TYR A 62 -6.37 5.33 8.08
N PHE A 63 -5.05 5.19 7.88
CA PHE A 63 -4.10 4.97 8.97
C PHE A 63 -3.69 6.24 9.71
N ASP A 64 -4.09 7.42 9.22
CA ASP A 64 -3.81 8.70 9.88
C ASP A 64 -4.50 8.79 11.24
N SER A 65 -5.68 8.18 11.41
CA SER A 65 -6.33 8.12 12.73
C SER A 65 -5.60 7.19 13.70
N VAL A 66 -4.97 6.13 13.18
CA VAL A 66 -4.23 5.15 13.98
C VAL A 66 -2.92 5.75 14.49
N GLN A 67 -2.27 6.63 13.71
CA GLN A 67 -1.08 7.38 14.15
C GLN A 67 -1.32 8.15 15.44
N VAL A 68 -2.45 8.86 15.53
CA VAL A 68 -2.79 9.69 16.70
C VAL A 68 -2.97 8.83 17.95
N GLU A 69 -3.60 7.66 17.84
CA GLU A 69 -3.83 6.76 18.97
C GLU A 69 -2.54 6.07 19.44
N LEU A 70 -1.68 5.66 18.50
CA LEU A 70 -0.52 4.81 18.80
C LEU A 70 0.75 5.59 19.16
N GLY A 71 0.80 6.90 18.85
CA GLY A 71 1.94 7.75 19.19
C GLY A 71 2.24 7.80 20.70
N GLU A 72 1.23 7.67 21.56
CA GLU A 72 1.41 7.63 23.02
C GLU A 72 2.10 6.36 23.52
N ASN A 73 2.14 5.31 22.70
CA ASN A 73 2.74 4.02 23.04
C ASN A 73 4.10 3.77 22.38
N ASN A 74 4.73 4.83 21.84
CA ASN A 74 6.01 4.75 21.12
C ASN A 74 5.94 3.78 19.92
N ILE A 75 4.76 3.68 19.29
CA ILE A 75 4.54 2.90 18.08
C ILE A 75 4.45 3.86 16.90
N GLY A 76 5.44 3.81 16.02
CA GLY A 76 5.48 4.61 14.79
C GLY A 76 4.54 4.06 13.74
N VAL A 77 3.84 4.93 13.00
CA VAL A 77 2.99 4.52 11.87
C VAL A 77 3.28 5.40 10.66
N GLN A 78 3.89 4.80 9.63
CA GLN A 78 4.22 5.48 8.37
C GLN A 78 3.26 5.04 7.26
N THR A 79 2.60 6.00 6.62
CA THR A 79 1.87 5.83 5.37
C THR A 79 2.80 6.10 4.19
N VAL A 80 2.93 5.15 3.26
CA VAL A 80 3.77 5.28 2.07
C VAL A 80 2.88 5.32 0.83
N CYS A 81 3.03 6.39 0.06
CA CYS A 81 2.33 6.64 -1.21
C CYS A 81 3.32 6.51 -2.39
N PRO A 82 3.53 5.30 -2.93
CA PRO A 82 4.41 5.12 -4.07
C PRO A 82 3.72 5.50 -5.38
N GLY A 83 4.44 6.21 -6.24
CA GLY A 83 4.10 6.37 -7.65
C GLY A 83 4.40 5.10 -8.45
N PRO A 84 4.61 5.20 -9.77
CA PRO A 84 4.91 4.02 -10.60
C PRO A 84 6.21 3.32 -10.18
N VAL A 85 6.07 2.12 -9.61
CA VAL A 85 7.18 1.21 -9.26
C VAL A 85 7.12 -0.04 -10.15
N GLU A 86 8.28 -0.56 -10.51
CA GLU A 86 8.38 -1.86 -11.17
C GLU A 86 7.90 -2.98 -10.23
N SER A 87 6.83 -3.68 -10.62
CA SER A 87 6.27 -4.80 -9.86
C SER A 87 5.35 -5.67 -10.72
N ASN A 88 4.92 -6.80 -10.16
CA ASN A 88 3.97 -7.73 -10.78
C ASN A 88 2.50 -7.33 -10.52
N ILE A 89 2.22 -6.14 -9.97
CA ILE A 89 0.86 -5.75 -9.55
C ILE A 89 -0.16 -5.80 -10.71
N LEU A 90 0.31 -5.54 -11.94
CA LEU A 90 -0.53 -5.60 -13.14
C LEU A 90 -0.85 -7.04 -13.58
N ASP A 91 0.08 -7.97 -13.38
CA ASP A 91 -0.12 -9.38 -13.74
C ASP A 91 -1.18 -10.03 -12.84
N TYR A 92 -1.32 -9.54 -11.61
CA TYR A 92 -2.29 -10.00 -10.63
C TYR A 92 -3.45 -9.02 -10.41
N ALA A 93 -3.65 -8.00 -11.25
CA ALA A 93 -4.79 -7.10 -11.08
C ALA A 93 -6.12 -7.85 -11.24
N PHE A 94 -7.13 -7.46 -10.46
CA PHE A 94 -8.50 -7.94 -10.67
C PHE A 94 -9.03 -7.43 -12.02
N ALA A 95 -9.70 -8.31 -12.76
CA ALA A 95 -10.36 -8.01 -14.01
C ALA A 95 -11.84 -7.65 -13.76
N SER A 96 -12.71 -7.94 -14.72
CA SER A 96 -14.16 -7.98 -14.54
C SER A 96 -14.65 -9.16 -13.68
N ASP A 97 -13.76 -10.01 -13.16
CA ASP A 97 -14.06 -11.19 -12.35
C ASP A 97 -12.95 -11.35 -11.29
N VAL A 98 -13.34 -11.73 -10.07
CA VAL A 98 -12.45 -11.94 -8.92
C VAL A 98 -11.47 -13.12 -9.15
N ASN A 99 -11.90 -14.14 -9.88
CA ASN A 99 -11.15 -15.39 -10.07
C ASN A 99 -10.24 -15.40 -11.31
N ARG A 100 -10.35 -14.39 -12.19
CA ARG A 100 -9.56 -14.31 -13.42
C ARG A 100 -8.54 -13.17 -13.33
N PRO A 101 -7.23 -13.44 -13.55
CA PRO A 101 -6.28 -12.36 -13.77
C PRO A 101 -6.66 -11.57 -15.04
N SER A 102 -6.29 -10.29 -15.07
CA SER A 102 -6.72 -9.31 -16.08
C SER A 102 -6.54 -9.74 -17.55
N LEU A 103 -7.38 -9.14 -18.41
CA LEU A 103 -7.38 -9.29 -19.87
C LEU A 103 -5.98 -9.05 -20.45
N SER A 104 -5.54 -10.00 -21.28
CA SER A 104 -4.36 -10.00 -22.14
C SER A 104 -4.40 -8.92 -23.25
N GLY A 105 -4.72 -7.67 -22.91
CA GLY A 105 -5.01 -6.62 -23.89
C GLY A 105 -4.71 -5.17 -23.48
N PHE A 106 -4.51 -4.87 -22.19
CA PHE A 106 -3.96 -3.56 -21.82
C PHE A 106 -2.48 -3.55 -22.20
N SER A 107 -2.18 -2.81 -23.26
CA SER A 107 -0.82 -2.60 -23.73
C SER A 107 0.05 -2.13 -22.57
N LYS A 108 1.16 -2.85 -22.32
CA LYS A 108 2.32 -2.42 -21.51
C LYS A 108 3.00 -1.20 -22.15
N LYS A 109 2.23 -0.19 -22.57
CA LYS A 109 2.77 1.08 -23.04
C LYS A 109 3.37 1.76 -21.81
N ASN A 110 4.70 1.81 -21.79
CA ASN A 110 5.53 2.54 -20.84
C ASN A 110 5.25 4.05 -20.94
N ILE A 111 4.09 4.50 -20.46
CA ILE A 111 3.73 5.93 -20.48
C ILE A 111 4.41 6.68 -19.33
N LEU A 112 4.82 5.97 -18.28
CA LEU A 112 5.44 6.57 -17.09
C LEU A 112 6.79 5.91 -16.79
N LYS A 113 7.80 6.73 -16.49
CA LYS A 113 9.08 6.28 -15.96
C LYS A 113 8.81 5.60 -14.62
N LYS A 114 9.06 4.29 -14.54
CA LYS A 114 8.94 3.52 -13.31
C LYS A 114 10.23 3.60 -12.52
N MET A 115 10.14 3.61 -11.20
CA MET A 115 11.31 3.41 -10.34
C MET A 115 11.51 1.93 -10.03
N THR A 116 12.74 1.56 -9.69
CA THR A 116 13.05 0.21 -9.21
C THR A 116 12.43 -0.02 -7.83
N THR A 117 12.04 -1.26 -7.55
CA THR A 117 11.55 -1.67 -6.23
C THR A 117 12.59 -1.40 -5.14
N GLU A 118 13.88 -1.59 -5.43
CA GLU A 118 14.99 -1.32 -4.51
C GLU A 118 15.03 0.16 -4.09
N ARG A 119 14.87 1.09 -5.06
CA ARG A 119 14.81 2.52 -4.75
C ARG A 119 13.61 2.85 -3.88
N CYS A 120 12.44 2.30 -4.20
CA CYS A 120 11.24 2.50 -3.39
C CYS A 120 11.46 2.00 -1.96
N ALA A 121 11.97 0.78 -1.78
CA ALA A 121 12.26 0.18 -0.49
C ALA A 121 13.25 1.02 0.33
N LYS A 122 14.33 1.49 -0.31
CA LYS A 122 15.30 2.37 0.34
C LYS A 122 14.66 3.66 0.83
N LEU A 123 13.81 4.29 0.03
CA LEU A 123 13.14 5.54 0.40
C LEU A 123 12.10 5.34 1.51
N MET A 124 11.39 4.20 1.52
CA MET A 124 10.50 3.81 2.63
C MET A 124 11.28 3.74 3.94
N VAL A 125 12.38 2.99 3.97
CA VAL A 125 13.25 2.86 5.16
C VAL A 125 13.85 4.19 5.59
N VAL A 126 14.21 5.07 4.65
CA VAL A 126 14.66 6.43 4.98
C VAL A 126 13.54 7.21 5.67
N GLY A 127 12.30 7.12 5.19
CA GLY A 127 11.16 7.75 5.86
C GLY A 127 10.91 7.19 7.26
N MET A 128 10.99 5.86 7.43
CA MET A 128 10.89 5.22 8.76
C MET A 128 11.97 5.74 9.71
N ALA A 129 13.23 5.75 9.29
CA ALA A 129 14.36 6.17 10.11
C ALA A 129 14.30 7.65 10.54
N ASN A 130 13.50 8.46 9.83
CA ASN A 130 13.25 9.86 10.16
C ASN A 130 11.90 10.10 10.85
N ASN A 131 11.19 9.03 11.24
CA ASN A 131 9.86 9.08 11.85
C ASN A 131 8.88 9.94 11.04
N LEU A 132 8.87 9.76 9.72
CA LEU A 132 7.90 10.44 8.86
C LEU A 132 6.56 9.71 8.90
N ASP A 133 5.49 10.44 9.22
CA ASP A 133 4.13 9.91 9.23
C ASP A 133 3.64 9.58 7.82
N GLU A 134 4.07 10.37 6.83
CA GLU A 134 3.67 10.19 5.43
C GLU A 134 4.89 10.34 4.50
N THR A 135 5.01 9.46 3.50
CA THR A 135 6.11 9.48 2.54
C THR A 135 5.63 9.23 1.13
N TRP A 136 5.71 10.26 0.29
CA TRP A 136 5.37 10.23 -1.13
C TRP A 136 6.62 9.90 -1.95
N ILE A 137 6.58 8.83 -2.74
CA ILE A 137 7.76 8.27 -3.40
C ILE A 137 7.51 8.18 -4.91
N SER A 138 8.11 9.07 -5.70
CA SER A 138 8.05 8.97 -7.17
C SER A 138 9.31 9.54 -7.85
N GLU A 139 9.50 9.22 -9.14
CA GLU A 139 10.50 9.88 -9.97
C GLU A 139 9.99 11.26 -10.41
N HIS A 140 10.78 12.32 -10.31
CA HIS A 140 10.40 13.62 -10.86
C HIS A 140 10.18 13.51 -12.38
N PRO A 141 9.09 14.08 -12.96
CA PRO A 141 8.06 14.95 -12.37
C PRO A 141 6.76 14.24 -11.92
N VAL A 142 6.77 12.91 -11.79
CA VAL A 142 5.59 12.05 -11.59
C VAL A 142 4.88 12.26 -10.25
N LEU A 143 5.50 12.95 -9.29
CA LEU A 143 4.92 13.22 -7.97
C LEU A 143 3.63 14.04 -8.04
N LEU A 144 3.46 14.88 -9.07
CA LEU A 144 2.22 15.63 -9.32
C LEU A 144 1.04 14.76 -9.82
N MET A 145 1.30 13.50 -10.17
CA MET A 145 0.30 12.56 -10.69
C MET A 145 0.00 11.41 -9.73
N THR A 146 0.59 11.43 -8.53
CA THR A 146 0.34 10.46 -7.45
C THR A 146 -0.66 11.09 -6.50
#